data_AF-K9TIJ1-F1
#
_entry.id   AF-K9TIJ1-F1
#
_cell.length_a   1.000
_cell.length_b   1.000
_cell.length_c   1.000
_cell.angle_alpha   90.00
_cell.angle_beta   90.00
_cell.angle_gamma   90.00
#
_symmetry.space_group_name_H-M   'P 1'
#
loop_
_entity.id
_entity.type
_entity.pdbx_description
1 polymer ?
#
loop_
_entity_poly.entity_id
_entity_poly.type
_entity_poly.pdbx_seq_one_letter_code
_entity_poly.pdbx_strand_id
1 'polypeptide(L)' 'MGNEKPPDIRDPNYFEAKDGKVCPSCNGTGKYVPPGAKREAVCQKCKGKGWII' A
#
# COMPACT_ATOMS: atom_id res chain seq x y z
N MET A 1 -15.72 -1.48 16.05
CA MET A 1 -14.37 -1.51 15.47
C MET A 1 -14.38 -0.71 14.18
N GLY A 2 -13.47 0.25 14.01
CA GLY A 2 -13.40 1.12 12.84
C GLY A 2 -13.03 0.33 11.60
N ASN A 3 -13.92 0.31 10.61
CA ASN A 3 -13.59 -0.10 9.26
C ASN A 3 -12.78 1.04 8.62
N GLU A 4 -11.50 1.17 8.97
CA GLU A 4 -10.58 2.00 8.22
C GLU A 4 -10.44 1.38 6.82
N LYS A 5 -11.26 1.87 5.89
CA LYS A 5 -11.14 1.57 4.47
C LYS A 5 -9.67 1.81 4.12
N PRO A 6 -8.95 0.83 3.53
CA PRO A 6 -7.58 1.05 3.10
C PRO A 6 -7.58 2.29 2.20
N PRO A 7 -6.64 3.22 2.42
CA PRO A 7 -6.67 4.51 1.75
C PRO A 7 -6.75 4.31 0.25
N ASP A 8 -7.70 5.02 -0.38
CA ASP A 8 -7.93 4.92 -1.81
C ASP A 8 -6.77 5.61 -2.52
N ILE A 9 -5.82 4.81 -3.00
CA ILE A 9 -4.63 5.24 -3.74
C ILE A 9 -4.95 6.02 -5.04
N ARG A 10 -6.23 6.13 -5.43
CA ARG A 10 -6.68 6.93 -6.57
C ARG A 10 -7.19 8.30 -6.15
N ASP A 11 -7.27 8.60 -4.85
CA ASP A 11 -7.61 9.93 -4.37
C ASP A 11 -6.40 10.86 -4.48
N PRO A 12 -6.46 11.91 -5.33
CA PRO A 12 -5.33 12.83 -5.50
C PRO A 12 -5.01 13.63 -4.22
N ASN A 13 -5.96 13.80 -3.29
CA ASN A 13 -5.69 14.45 -2.00
C ASN A 13 -4.94 13.54 -1.02
N TYR A 14 -4.88 12.22 -1.28
CA TYR A 14 -4.10 11.30 -0.47
C TYR A 14 -2.59 11.51 -0.64
N PHE A 15 -2.17 11.91 -1.84
CA PHE A 15 -0.76 12.08 -2.21
C PHE A 15 -0.13 13.33 -1.59
N GLU A 16 -0.93 14.36 -1.29
CA GLU A 16 -0.47 15.58 -0.63
C GLU A 16 -0.29 15.42 0.89
N ALA A 17 -0.84 14.36 1.50
CA ALA A 17 -0.93 14.27 2.96
C ALA A 17 0.30 13.66 3.66
N LYS A 18 1.25 13.05 2.95
CA LYS A 18 2.48 12.52 3.56
C LYS A 18 3.64 12.64 2.58
N ASP A 19 4.74 13.24 3.01
CA ASP A 19 6.08 13.26 2.39
C ASP A 19 6.68 11.87 2.01
N GLY A 20 5.89 10.79 2.07
CA GLY A 20 6.30 9.45 1.71
C GLY A 20 6.21 9.18 0.21
N LYS A 21 7.30 8.67 -0.37
CA LYS A 21 7.30 8.17 -1.74
C LYS A 21 6.45 6.90 -1.84
N VAL A 22 5.67 6.75 -2.90
CA VAL A 22 4.95 5.49 -3.20
C VAL A 22 5.94 4.32 -3.20
N CYS A 23 5.59 3.24 -2.51
CA CYS A 23 6.44 2.06 -2.45
C CYS A 23 6.50 1.41 -3.83
N PRO A 24 7.67 1.35 -4.49
CA PRO A 24 7.79 0.82 -5.83
C PRO A 24 7.60 -0.71 -5.88
N SER A 25 7.78 -1.41 -4.76
CA SER A 25 7.61 -2.86 -4.70
C SER A 25 6.15 -3.32 -4.75
N CYS A 26 5.21 -2.48 -4.32
CA CYS A 26 3.79 -2.78 -4.37
C CYS A 26 2.99 -1.73 -5.13
N ASN A 27 3.62 -0.72 -5.72
CA ASN A 27 2.95 0.37 -6.44
C ASN A 27 1.81 1.01 -5.63
N GLY A 28 2.03 1.25 -4.34
CA GLY A 28 1.02 1.89 -3.48
C GLY A 28 0.00 0.95 -2.84
N THR A 29 -0.13 -0.31 -3.27
CA THR A 29 -1.19 -1.20 -2.77
C THR A 29 -0.97 -1.73 -1.36
N GLY A 30 0.28 -1.68 -0.85
CA GLY A 30 0.67 -2.27 0.43
C GLY A 30 0.79 -3.80 0.41
N LYS A 31 0.39 -4.46 -0.68
CA LYS A 31 0.31 -5.93 -0.77
C LYS A 31 0.54 -6.41 -2.20
N TYR A 32 1.01 -7.64 -2.35
CA TYR A 32 1.22 -8.25 -3.66
C TYR A 32 0.86 -9.73 -3.60
N VAL A 33 0.53 -10.33 -4.75
CA VAL A 33 0.33 -11.77 -4.84
C VAL A 33 1.63 -12.39 -5.36
N PRO A 34 2.36 -13.18 -4.55
CA PRO A 34 3.53 -13.89 -5.04
C PRO A 34 3.16 -14.85 -6.19
N PRO A 35 4.05 -15.06 -7.18
CA PRO A 35 3.82 -16.07 -8.20
C PRO A 35 3.66 -17.45 -7.53
N GLY A 36 2.54 -18.13 -7.83
CA GLY A 36 2.20 -19.43 -7.22
C GLY A 36 1.47 -19.36 -5.88
N ALA A 37 1.26 -18.18 -5.31
CA ALA A 37 0.46 -18.01 -4.10
C ALA A 37 -1.02 -17.79 -4.41
N LYS A 38 -1.89 -18.42 -3.62
CA LYS A 38 -3.35 -18.22 -3.69
C LYS A 38 -3.84 -17.06 -2.82
N ARG A 39 -2.95 -16.41 -2.08
CA ARG A 39 -3.27 -15.35 -1.10
C ARG A 39 -2.36 -14.14 -1.28
N GLU A 40 -2.91 -12.97 -1.02
CA GLU A 40 -2.14 -11.72 -0.97
C GLU A 40 -1.14 -11.77 0.19
N ALA A 41 0.10 -11.36 -0.08
CA ALA A 41 1.15 -11.18 0.90
C ALA A 41 1.35 -9.68 1.18
N VAL A 42 1.62 -9.36 2.44
CA VAL A 42 1.94 -7.99 2.85
C VAL A 42 3.29 -7.57 2.26
N CYS A 43 3.33 -6.41 1.62
CA CYS A 43 4.57 -5.85 1.11
C CYS A 43 5.52 -5.54 2.27
N GLN A 44 6.62 -6.29 2.36
CA GLN A 44 7.60 -6.15 3.45
C GLN A 44 8.34 -4.81 3.41
N LYS A 45 8.49 -4.20 2.22
CA LYS A 45 9.19 -2.92 2.03
C LYS A 45 8.46 -1.75 2.68
N CYS A 46 7.14 -1.67 2.51
CA CYS A 46 6.30 -0.65 3.14
C CYS A 46 5.53 -1.18 4.36
N LYS A 47 5.75 -2.43 4.77
CA LYS A 47 5.05 -3.12 5.86
C LYS A 47 3.52 -3.01 5.77
N GLY A 48 2.96 -3.14 4.57
CA GLY A 48 1.51 -3.03 4.36
C GLY A 48 0.98 -1.62 4.16
N LYS A 49 1.83 -0.59 4.29
CA LYS A 49 1.39 0.80 4.18
C LYS A 49 1.08 1.17 2.72
N GLY A 50 2.00 0.88 1.80
CA GLY A 50 1.89 1.31 0.40
C GLY A 50 2.82 2.47 0.05
N TRP A 51 3.33 3.19 1.05
CA TRP A 51 4.33 4.25 0.91
C TRP A 51 5.55 3.98 1.81
N ILE A 52 6.69 4.58 1.46
CA ILE A 52 7.93 4.58 2.22
C ILE A 52 8.28 6.02 2.58
N ILE A 53 8.81 6.23 3.79
CA ILE A 53 9.31 7.51 4.29
C ILE A 53 10.82 7.41 4.34
#